data_AF-A0A7K2Z6Q5-F1
#
_entry.id   AF-A0A7K2Z6Q5-F1
#
_cell.length_a   1.000
_cell.length_b   1.000
_cell.length_c   1.000
_cell.angle_alpha   90.00
_cell.angle_beta   90.00
_cell.angle_gamma   90.00
#
_symmetry.space_group_name_H-M   'P 1'
#
loop_
_entity.id
_entity.type
_entity.pdbx_description
1 polymer ?
#
loop_
_entity_poly.entity_id
_entity_poly.type
_entity_poly.pdbx_seq_one_letter_code
_entity_poly.pdbx_strand_id
1 'polypeptide(L)' 'MPATTKRQVHLAAQLPGIHNVTAWSDPRSESQISIDSFIRLAQTVERGKFDFFFLA' A
#
# COMPACT_ATOMS: atom_id res chain seq x y z
N MET A 1 21.80 26.81 19.54
CA MET A 1 21.20 26.45 18.22
C MET A 1 19.90 25.72 18.52
N PRO A 2 18.76 26.09 17.93
CA PRO A 2 17.51 25.38 18.21
C PRO A 2 17.64 23.93 17.71
N ALA A 3 17.22 22.97 18.53
CA ALA A 3 17.18 21.57 18.11
C ALA A 3 16.19 21.43 16.95
N THR A 4 16.65 20.93 15.81
CA THR A 4 15.78 20.67 14.67
C THR A 4 14.89 19.47 14.99
N THR A 5 13.59 19.70 15.15
CA THR A 5 12.61 18.62 15.26
C THR A 5 12.68 17.76 14.00
N LYS A 6 12.96 16.46 14.16
CA LYS A 6 12.97 15.53 13.04
C LYS A 6 11.54 15.44 12.48
N ARG A 7 11.40 15.60 11.16
CA ARG A 7 10.11 15.43 10.48
C ARG A 7 9.71 13.95 10.51
N GLN A 8 8.49 13.66 10.91
CA GLN A 8 7.89 12.33 10.82
C GLN A 8 7.53 12.05 9.36
N VAL A 9 7.90 10.87 8.87
CA VAL A 9 7.51 10.39 7.54
C VAL A 9 6.22 9.59 7.70
N HIS A 10 5.23 9.89 6.88
CA HIS A 10 4.02 9.08 6.75
C HIS A 10 4.18 8.07 5.62
N LEU A 11 3.77 6.83 5.86
CA LEU A 11 3.89 5.73 4.92
C LEU A 11 2.52 5.31 4.42
N ALA A 12 2.42 5.06 3.12
CA ALA A 12 1.22 4.55 2.48
C ALA A 12 1.53 3.47 1.44
N ALA A 13 0.55 2.62 1.17
CA ALA A 13 0.61 1.63 0.11
C ALA A 13 -0.63 1.71 -0.79
N GLN A 14 -0.47 1.24 -2.03
CA GLN A 14 -1.56 1.15 -3.00
C GLN A 14 -1.55 -0.25 -3.61
N LEU A 15 -2.71 -0.90 -3.67
CA LEU A 15 -2.89 -2.07 -4.52
C LEU A 15 -3.03 -1.57 -5.97
N PRO A 16 -2.15 -1.98 -6.90
CA PRO A 16 -2.24 -1.54 -8.29
C PRO A 16 -3.58 -1.99 -8.90
N GLY A 17 -4.36 -1.05 -9.43
CA GLY A 17 -5.58 -1.34 -10.17
C GLY A 17 -5.30 -1.75 -11.63
N ILE A 18 -6.15 -1.31 -12.54
CA ILE A 18 -5.98 -1.56 -13.98
C ILE A 18 -5.05 -0.49 -14.58
N HIS A 19 -3.74 -0.70 -14.46
CA HIS A 19 -2.71 0.23 -14.95
C HIS A 19 -1.65 -0.48 -15.79
N ASN A 20 -0.85 0.31 -16.54
CA ASN A 20 0.27 -0.20 -17.32
C ASN A 20 1.43 -0.71 -16.45
N VAL A 21 1.50 -0.28 -15.18
CA VAL A 21 2.52 -0.74 -14.21
C VAL A 21 2.11 -2.03 -13.49
N THR A 22 0.89 -2.51 -13.69
CA THR A 22 0.40 -3.75 -13.07
C THR A 22 1.09 -4.95 -13.71
N ALA A 23 1.65 -5.83 -12.88
CA ALA A 23 2.30 -7.06 -13.32
C ALA A 23 1.26 -8.13 -13.68
N TRP A 24 0.63 -7.99 -14.84
CA TRP A 24 -0.51 -8.83 -15.25
C TRP A 24 -0.19 -10.33 -15.38
N SER A 25 1.00 -10.65 -15.88
CA SER A 25 1.36 -12.04 -16.21
C SER A 25 2.08 -12.77 -15.08
N ASP A 26 2.41 -12.11 -13.97
CA ASP A 26 3.05 -12.78 -12.84
C ASP A 26 1.99 -13.60 -12.08
N PRO A 27 2.16 -14.92 -11.90
CA PRO A 27 1.20 -15.75 -11.17
C PRO A 27 1.05 -15.36 -9.69
N ARG A 28 1.97 -14.56 -9.13
CA ARG A 28 1.88 -14.00 -7.77
C ARG A 28 1.10 -12.69 -7.70
N SER A 29 0.69 -12.13 -8.85
CA SER A 29 -0.09 -10.89 -8.90
C SER A 29 -1.44 -11.13 -8.26
N GLU A 30 -1.75 -10.38 -7.21
CA GLU A 30 -3.06 -10.48 -6.54
C GLU A 30 -4.17 -9.89 -7.41
N SER A 31 -5.41 -10.30 -7.16
CA SER A 31 -6.56 -9.80 -7.89
C SER A 31 -6.85 -8.34 -7.54
N GLN A 32 -7.12 -7.52 -8.54
CA GLN A 32 -7.42 -6.09 -8.41
C GLN A 32 -8.88 -5.82 -8.04
N ILE A 33 -9.73 -6.85 -8.02
CA ILE A 33 -11.17 -6.74 -7.74
C ILE A 33 -11.65 -7.67 -6.61
N SER A 34 -10.84 -8.64 -6.19
CA SER A 34 -11.21 -9.54 -5.09
C SER A 34 -11.15 -8.84 -3.75
N ILE A 35 -12.21 -8.98 -2.94
CA ILE A 35 -12.26 -8.47 -1.57
C ILE A 35 -11.08 -8.94 -0.71
N ASP A 36 -10.64 -10.19 -0.90
CA ASP A 36 -9.55 -10.78 -0.15
C ASP A 36 -8.21 -10.06 -0.36
N SER A 37 -7.97 -9.52 -1.57
CA SER A 37 -6.76 -8.74 -1.84
C SER A 37 -6.78 -7.43 -1.05
N PHE A 38 -7.93 -6.76 -0.96
CA PHE A 38 -8.07 -5.53 -0.16
C PHE A 38 -7.89 -5.81 1.34
N ILE A 39 -8.43 -6.93 1.82
CA ILE A 39 -8.24 -7.37 3.22
C ILE A 39 -6.75 -7.66 3.49
N ARG A 40 -6.06 -8.38 2.60
CA ARG A 40 -4.63 -8.67 2.74
C ARG A 40 -3.77 -7.40 2.71
N LEU A 41 -4.11 -6.44 1.84
CA LEU A 41 -3.48 -5.12 1.85
C LEU A 41 -3.65 -4.46 3.22
N ALA A 42 -4.89 -4.31 3.70
CA ALA A 42 -5.22 -3.66 4.98
C ALA A 42 -4.46 -4.30 6.15
N GLN A 43 -4.50 -5.63 6.27
CA GLN A 43 -3.78 -6.35 7.31
C GLN A 43 -2.26 -6.16 7.24
N THR A 44 -1.71 -6.02 6.03
CA THR A 44 -0.27 -5.83 5.82
C THR A 44 0.17 -4.42 6.19
N VAL A 45 -0.59 -3.40 5.80
CA VAL A 45 -0.28 -2.00 6.11
C VAL A 45 -0.48 -1.69 7.59
N GLU A 46 -1.53 -2.25 8.22
CA GLU A 46 -1.75 -2.15 9.66
C GLU A 46 -0.59 -2.76 10.44
N ARG A 47 -0.16 -3.99 10.08
CA ARG A 47 1.01 -4.64 10.69
C ARG A 47 2.28 -3.82 10.51
N GLY A 48 2.41 -3.15 9.37
CA GLY A 48 3.54 -2.26 9.05
C GLY A 48 3.48 -0.89 9.72
N LYS A 49 2.39 -0.55 10.44
CA LYS A 49 2.13 0.78 11.02
C LYS A 49 2.14 1.90 9.97
N PHE A 50 1.67 1.60 8.77
CA PHE A 50 1.43 2.60 7.74
C PHE A 50 0.25 3.48 8.16
N ASP A 51 0.26 4.73 7.75
CA ASP A 51 -0.76 5.70 8.14
C ASP A 51 -2.06 5.50 7.38
N PHE A 52 -1.97 5.06 6.12
CA PHE A 52 -3.13 4.79 5.26
C PHE A 52 -2.75 3.91 4.06
N PHE A 53 -3.76 3.49 3.31
CA PHE A 53 -3.60 2.94 1.98
C PHE A 53 -4.57 3.62 1.02
N PHE A 54 -4.25 3.58 -0.27
CA PHE A 54 -5.04 4.24 -1.31
C PHE A 54 -5.75 3.21 -2.21
N LEU A 55 -7.02 3.48 -2.50
CA LEU A 55 -7.83 2.75 -3.48
C LEU A 55 -8.19 3.73 -4.59
N ALA A 56 -7.81 3.39 -5.83
CA ALA A 56 -7.94 4.22 -7.02
C ALA A 56 -8.97 3.64 -8.00
#